data_AF-A0A7W1NCJ1-F1
#
_entry.id   AF-A0A7W1NCJ1-F1
#
_cell.length_a   1.000
_cell.length_b   1.000
_cell.length_c   1.000
_cell.angle_alpha   90.00
_cell.angle_beta   90.00
_cell.angle_gamma   90.00
#
_symmetry.space_group_name_H-M   'P 1'
#
loop_
_entity.id
_entity.type
_entity.pdbx_description
1 polymer ?
#
loop_
_entity_poly.entity_id
_entity_poly.type
_entity_poly.pdbx_seq_one_letter_code
_entity_poly.pdbx_strand_id
1 'polypeptide(L)'
;MHLGSMRSIAVLIACVAAAPAAVYEVGSGKPHPTLASLPALAPGDEVRVHPGTYRETKRWMQSGSASAPIVVRGVGDPRPVIDVSGLNVSGVMPNPRGAFQVEASNIVIERFALKNARNGSKNGAGIRLTGGTISNITLRDCVITDCDNGMMSNGCDRVLVEGCDIARNGANDGYSHNVYFAGGSFIVRGNWIHHSVGGQNFKTRAHFTELLYNRIEASAQGEIDFVDDTPYTGTSDSNAVMIGNTVISVVRPSTSNVGKYIVFGQDIGGAHNGTLYAFNNTFIAGTDRIRFLEGTSAGASLVAAGNIFVGSNNIVTGGWASATGSGNWQPNTAAIPGGFTGTVRGSDPRFVNRAAGDLHLLSDSSCRDLTPGGLTYRDGAGANRDGTARSEYNGVGAVAARAVNGVVDAGAYEYGGSTIVVDTAVPPPGNGTGIAREWWNGIGGIAVADLTSNAAYPGAASGRDVRTLFEAPTDISDNYGTCMSGYVTAPVAGAYVFTIAGDDNCELWIATDGNAANKRRIATVPGWTGPREWSKFVEQTSASIVLAAGQRCFIEALQKEGGGGDNLAVAWRFPNGAVEAPIPGHRLTPFVRN
;
A
#
# COMPACT_ATOMS: atom_id res chain seq x y z
N MET A 1 -6.94 -45.77 -74.19
CA MET A 1 -6.39 -44.75 -73.27
C MET A 1 -7.55 -43.92 -72.73
N HIS A 2 -7.86 -44.05 -71.45
CA HIS A 2 -8.75 -43.14 -70.73
C HIS A 2 -7.89 -42.08 -70.04
N LEU A 3 -8.05 -40.80 -70.39
CA LEU A 3 -7.55 -39.69 -69.59
C LEU A 3 -8.68 -39.22 -68.67
N GLY A 4 -8.45 -39.37 -67.36
CA GLY A 4 -9.36 -38.94 -66.30
C GLY A 4 -9.29 -37.42 -66.06
N SER A 5 -10.45 -36.83 -65.75
CA SER A 5 -10.57 -35.43 -65.34
C SER A 5 -10.11 -35.24 -63.89
N MET A 6 -9.16 -34.35 -63.64
CA MET A 6 -8.95 -33.79 -62.30
C MET A 6 -9.93 -32.63 -62.07
N ARG A 7 -10.80 -32.79 -61.07
CA ARG A 7 -11.61 -31.69 -60.52
C ARG A 7 -10.76 -30.91 -59.52
N SER A 8 -10.58 -29.62 -59.76
CA SER A 8 -9.93 -28.71 -58.81
C SER A 8 -10.88 -28.42 -57.64
N ILE A 9 -10.46 -28.72 -56.42
CA ILE A 9 -11.13 -28.34 -55.18
C ILE A 9 -10.65 -26.93 -54.82
N ALA A 10 -11.55 -25.95 -54.85
CA ALA A 10 -11.28 -24.61 -54.33
C ALA A 10 -11.39 -24.65 -52.80
N VAL A 11 -10.27 -24.46 -52.11
CA VAL A 11 -10.24 -24.22 -50.66
C VAL A 11 -10.60 -22.76 -50.42
N LEU A 12 -11.81 -22.51 -49.91
CA LEU A 12 -12.22 -21.19 -49.45
C LEU A 12 -11.50 -20.92 -48.11
N ILE A 13 -10.44 -20.12 -48.14
CA ILE A 13 -9.84 -19.56 -46.92
C ILE A 13 -10.79 -18.47 -46.43
N ALA A 14 -11.66 -18.80 -45.50
CA ALA A 14 -12.43 -17.80 -44.77
C ALA A 14 -11.46 -17.05 -43.85
N CYS A 15 -11.03 -15.86 -44.27
CA CYS A 15 -10.46 -14.88 -43.36
C CYS A 15 -11.56 -14.47 -42.38
N VAL A 16 -11.62 -15.12 -41.22
CA VAL A 16 -12.43 -14.65 -40.09
C VAL A 16 -11.78 -13.36 -39.62
N ALA A 17 -12.34 -12.22 -40.04
CA ALA A 17 -11.97 -10.94 -39.46
C ALA A 17 -12.26 -11.01 -37.96
N ALA A 18 -11.23 -10.83 -37.13
CA ALA A 18 -11.42 -10.72 -35.68
C ALA A 18 -12.41 -9.58 -35.42
N ALA A 19 -13.44 -9.84 -34.62
CA ALA A 19 -14.36 -8.79 -34.20
C ALA A 19 -13.57 -7.65 -33.54
N PRO A 20 -13.94 -6.38 -33.77
CA PRO A 20 -13.26 -5.26 -33.13
C PRO A 20 -13.35 -5.38 -31.61
N ALA A 21 -12.27 -5.02 -30.92
CA ALA A 21 -12.23 -4.93 -29.47
C ALA A 21 -13.38 -4.07 -28.93
N ALA A 22 -14.14 -4.60 -27.98
CA ALA A 22 -15.26 -3.91 -27.36
C ALA A 22 -14.80 -3.09 -26.15
N VAL A 23 -15.52 -2.01 -25.86
CA VAL A 23 -15.36 -1.22 -24.63
C VAL A 23 -16.64 -1.35 -23.81
N TYR A 24 -16.50 -1.82 -22.57
CA TYR A 24 -17.61 -2.00 -21.63
C TYR A 24 -17.53 -0.96 -20.51
N GLU A 25 -18.55 -0.11 -20.42
CA GLU A 25 -18.66 0.91 -19.37
C GLU A 25 -19.45 0.35 -18.18
N VAL A 26 -18.80 0.27 -17.01
CA VAL A 26 -19.34 -0.33 -15.78
C VAL A 26 -19.59 0.72 -14.71
N GLY A 27 -20.78 0.71 -14.09
CA GLY A 27 -21.13 1.57 -12.97
C GLY A 27 -22.58 2.05 -12.98
N SER A 28 -22.97 2.79 -11.94
CA SER A 28 -24.34 3.32 -11.82
C SER A 28 -24.71 4.17 -13.05
N GLY A 29 -25.85 3.85 -13.69
CA GLY A 29 -26.30 4.52 -14.91
C GLY A 29 -25.51 4.20 -16.19
N LYS A 30 -24.58 3.24 -16.14
CA LYS A 30 -23.86 2.73 -17.32
C LYS A 30 -24.56 1.48 -17.88
N PRO A 31 -24.27 1.08 -19.14
CA PRO A 31 -24.83 -0.13 -19.74
C PRO A 31 -24.62 -1.40 -18.89
N HIS A 32 -23.51 -1.48 -18.18
CA HIS A 32 -23.23 -2.54 -17.22
C HIS A 32 -23.27 -1.98 -15.79
N PRO A 33 -24.37 -2.13 -15.02
CA PRO A 33 -24.46 -1.53 -13.69
C PRO A 33 -23.45 -2.12 -12.68
N THR A 34 -23.00 -3.36 -12.89
CA THR A 34 -22.04 -4.09 -12.03
C THR A 34 -21.04 -4.90 -12.86
N LEU A 35 -19.93 -5.33 -12.26
CA LEU A 35 -18.97 -6.24 -12.89
C LEU A 35 -19.60 -7.59 -13.22
N ALA A 36 -20.57 -8.06 -12.43
CA ALA A 36 -21.32 -9.28 -12.70
C ALA A 36 -22.15 -9.22 -13.99
N SER A 37 -22.54 -8.03 -14.44
CA SER A 37 -23.34 -7.83 -15.66
C SER A 37 -22.54 -7.87 -16.97
N LEU A 38 -21.20 -7.98 -16.89
CA LEU A 38 -20.34 -8.07 -18.06
C LEU A 38 -20.53 -9.39 -18.81
N PRO A 39 -20.46 -9.38 -20.16
CA PRO A 39 -20.40 -10.61 -20.96
C PRO A 39 -19.03 -11.30 -20.80
N ALA A 40 -18.88 -12.45 -21.45
CA ALA A 40 -17.56 -13.05 -21.63
C ALA A 40 -16.70 -12.14 -22.52
N LEU A 41 -15.50 -11.80 -22.04
CA LEU A 41 -14.58 -10.89 -22.73
C LEU A 41 -13.76 -11.64 -23.81
N ALA A 42 -13.38 -10.92 -24.85
CA ALA A 42 -12.51 -11.37 -25.92
C ALA A 42 -11.14 -10.65 -25.88
N PRO A 43 -10.09 -11.19 -26.52
CA PRO A 43 -8.81 -10.50 -26.64
C PRO A 43 -8.93 -9.08 -27.20
N GLY A 44 -8.32 -8.12 -26.50
CA GLY A 44 -8.36 -6.70 -26.83
C GLY A 44 -9.49 -5.91 -26.16
N ASP A 45 -10.47 -6.57 -25.54
CA ASP A 45 -11.58 -5.89 -24.88
C ASP A 45 -11.09 -5.01 -23.71
N GLU A 46 -11.75 -3.86 -23.54
CA GLU A 46 -11.53 -2.93 -22.43
C GLU A 46 -12.78 -2.85 -21.54
N VAL A 47 -12.58 -2.98 -20.23
CA VAL A 47 -13.60 -2.75 -19.20
C VAL A 47 -13.24 -1.49 -18.44
N ARG A 48 -14.08 -0.45 -18.56
CA ARG A 48 -13.93 0.83 -17.85
C ARG A 48 -14.91 0.91 -16.70
N VAL A 49 -14.39 0.87 -15.48
CA VAL A 49 -15.19 0.90 -14.25
C VAL A 49 -15.18 2.32 -13.71
N HIS A 50 -16.35 2.94 -13.62
CA HIS A 50 -16.53 4.32 -13.18
C HIS A 50 -16.48 4.45 -11.64
N PRO A 51 -16.31 5.67 -11.10
CA PRO A 51 -16.29 5.89 -9.66
C PRO A 51 -17.52 5.30 -8.97
N GLY A 52 -17.29 4.58 -7.87
CA GLY A 52 -18.34 3.90 -7.11
C GLY A 52 -17.76 2.90 -6.12
N THR A 53 -18.61 2.45 -5.19
CA THR A 53 -18.30 1.30 -4.32
C THR A 53 -19.09 0.09 -4.79
N TYR A 54 -18.38 -0.95 -5.20
CA TYR A 54 -18.92 -2.18 -5.74
C TYR A 54 -18.82 -3.28 -4.68
N ARG A 55 -19.98 -3.77 -4.23
CA ARG A 55 -20.10 -4.87 -3.26
C ARG A 55 -20.23 -6.21 -3.96
N GLU A 56 -19.21 -6.57 -4.71
CA GLU A 56 -19.17 -7.80 -5.49
C GLU A 56 -17.74 -8.34 -5.60
N THR A 57 -17.62 -9.63 -5.91
CA THR A 57 -16.36 -10.29 -6.24
C THR A 57 -16.34 -10.63 -7.74
N LYS A 58 -15.18 -10.66 -8.38
CA LYS A 58 -15.07 -11.00 -9.81
C LYS A 58 -13.99 -12.05 -10.09
N ARG A 59 -14.37 -13.05 -10.89
CA ARG A 59 -13.44 -13.98 -11.54
C ARG A 59 -13.16 -13.50 -12.96
N TRP A 60 -11.89 -13.36 -13.31
CA TRP A 60 -11.42 -13.01 -14.64
C TRP A 60 -10.87 -14.26 -15.31
N MET A 61 -11.70 -14.92 -16.12
CA MET A 61 -11.43 -16.27 -16.64
C MET A 61 -11.09 -16.28 -18.13
N GLN A 62 -11.28 -15.17 -18.83
CA GLN A 62 -11.03 -15.03 -20.26
C GLN A 62 -9.64 -14.44 -20.46
N SER A 63 -8.85 -15.07 -21.34
CA SER A 63 -7.51 -14.60 -21.68
C SER A 63 -7.54 -13.62 -22.84
N GLY A 64 -6.72 -12.58 -22.75
CA GLY A 64 -6.33 -11.82 -23.92
C GLY A 64 -5.29 -12.56 -24.76
N SER A 65 -4.67 -11.86 -25.69
CA SER A 65 -3.47 -12.30 -26.40
C SER A 65 -2.29 -11.38 -26.07
N ALA A 66 -1.06 -11.82 -26.36
CA ALA A 66 0.13 -11.00 -26.12
C ALA A 66 0.10 -9.64 -26.87
N SER A 67 -0.57 -9.58 -28.03
CA SER A 67 -0.74 -8.36 -28.83
C SER A 67 -2.05 -7.62 -28.55
N ALA A 68 -3.02 -8.25 -27.88
CA ALA A 68 -4.33 -7.70 -27.56
C ALA A 68 -4.74 -8.18 -26.16
N PRO A 69 -4.13 -7.63 -25.09
CA PRO A 69 -4.50 -7.98 -23.73
C PRO A 69 -5.93 -7.52 -23.44
N ILE A 70 -6.60 -8.19 -22.51
CA ILE A 70 -7.84 -7.66 -21.91
C ILE A 70 -7.43 -6.61 -20.87
N VAL A 71 -8.02 -5.42 -20.95
CA VAL A 71 -7.73 -4.32 -20.02
C VAL A 71 -8.93 -4.07 -19.12
N VAL A 72 -8.75 -4.19 -17.82
CA VAL A 72 -9.75 -3.84 -16.80
C VAL A 72 -9.23 -2.64 -16.02
N ARG A 73 -9.92 -1.51 -16.12
CA ARG A 73 -9.41 -0.21 -15.69
C ARG A 73 -10.45 0.55 -14.89
N GLY A 74 -10.04 1.07 -13.73
CA GLY A 74 -10.78 2.13 -13.06
C GLY A 74 -10.61 3.47 -13.77
N VAL A 75 -11.72 4.17 -14.01
CA VAL A 75 -11.77 5.50 -14.64
C VAL A 75 -12.36 6.53 -13.69
N GLY A 76 -11.99 7.80 -13.91
CA GLY A 76 -12.45 8.93 -13.09
C GLY A 76 -11.81 8.99 -11.71
N ASP A 77 -12.19 10.02 -10.97
CA ASP A 77 -11.84 10.25 -9.58
C ASP A 77 -13.12 10.54 -8.77
N PRO A 78 -13.30 9.94 -7.57
CA PRO A 78 -12.37 9.00 -6.92
C PRO A 78 -12.28 7.66 -7.66
N ARG A 79 -11.15 6.95 -7.48
CA ARG A 79 -10.96 5.61 -8.06
C ARG A 79 -12.07 4.63 -7.60
N PRO A 80 -12.50 3.67 -8.44
CA PRO A 80 -13.49 2.67 -8.05
C PRO A 80 -13.01 1.80 -6.89
N VAL A 81 -13.92 1.49 -5.97
CA VAL A 81 -13.66 0.67 -4.78
C VAL A 81 -14.38 -0.66 -4.91
N ILE A 82 -13.64 -1.77 -4.84
CA ILE A 82 -14.17 -3.12 -4.68
C ILE A 82 -14.12 -3.47 -3.20
N ASP A 83 -15.27 -3.39 -2.53
CA ASP A 83 -15.40 -3.64 -1.10
C ASP A 83 -16.14 -4.95 -0.87
N VAL A 84 -15.40 -5.98 -0.48
CA VAL A 84 -15.95 -7.33 -0.29
C VAL A 84 -16.21 -7.69 1.17
N SER A 85 -16.36 -6.67 2.03
CA SER A 85 -16.77 -6.85 3.43
C SER A 85 -17.99 -7.76 3.56
N GLY A 86 -17.82 -8.88 4.26
CA GLY A 86 -18.88 -9.84 4.55
C GLY A 86 -19.28 -10.72 3.36
N LEU A 87 -18.62 -10.59 2.20
CA LEU A 87 -18.85 -11.46 1.05
C LEU A 87 -18.08 -12.77 1.20
N ASN A 88 -18.60 -13.83 0.55
CA ASN A 88 -17.94 -15.12 0.53
C ASN A 88 -16.73 -15.09 -0.41
N VAL A 89 -15.53 -15.05 0.17
CA VAL A 89 -14.25 -15.19 -0.57
C VAL A 89 -13.50 -16.47 -0.20
N SER A 90 -14.23 -17.57 0.04
CA SER A 90 -13.67 -18.86 0.46
C SER A 90 -12.78 -19.54 -0.60
N GLY A 91 -12.97 -19.20 -1.87
CA GLY A 91 -12.43 -19.98 -2.99
C GLY A 91 -13.17 -21.30 -3.25
N VAL A 92 -14.29 -21.56 -2.55
CA VAL A 92 -15.19 -22.66 -2.90
C VAL A 92 -16.09 -22.17 -4.01
N MET A 93 -15.87 -22.75 -5.20
CA MET A 93 -16.57 -22.34 -6.41
C MET A 93 -18.10 -22.36 -6.23
N PRO A 94 -18.82 -21.38 -6.78
CA PRO A 94 -18.36 -20.37 -7.73
C PRO A 94 -17.65 -19.16 -7.10
N ASN A 95 -17.51 -19.11 -5.78
CA ASN A 95 -16.96 -17.96 -5.07
C ASN A 95 -15.42 -17.90 -5.22
N PRO A 96 -14.87 -16.75 -5.66
CA PRO A 96 -13.41 -16.59 -5.75
C PRO A 96 -12.74 -16.58 -4.38
N ARG A 97 -11.42 -16.79 -4.35
CA ARG A 97 -10.58 -16.61 -3.16
C ARG A 97 -9.95 -15.20 -3.13
N GLY A 98 -10.78 -14.20 -3.34
CA GLY A 98 -10.37 -12.80 -3.29
C GLY A 98 -11.41 -11.85 -3.86
N ALA A 99 -11.15 -10.54 -3.76
CA ALA A 99 -12.01 -9.54 -4.38
C ALA A 99 -11.98 -9.70 -5.91
N PHE A 100 -10.77 -9.71 -6.49
CA PHE A 100 -10.52 -10.19 -7.84
C PHE A 100 -9.73 -11.49 -7.84
N GLN A 101 -10.21 -12.48 -8.57
CA GLN A 101 -9.48 -13.70 -8.86
C GLN A 101 -9.22 -13.79 -10.37
N VAL A 102 -7.95 -13.75 -10.75
CA VAL A 102 -7.48 -13.83 -12.13
C VAL A 102 -7.08 -15.28 -12.42
N GLU A 103 -7.73 -15.84 -13.44
CA GLU A 103 -7.60 -17.22 -13.90
C GLU A 103 -7.18 -17.31 -15.38
N ALA A 104 -6.65 -16.21 -15.90
CA ALA A 104 -6.39 -16.03 -17.32
C ALA A 104 -5.09 -15.28 -17.57
N SER A 105 -4.58 -15.42 -18.80
CA SER A 105 -3.35 -14.78 -19.27
C SER A 105 -3.63 -13.50 -20.06
N ASN A 106 -2.59 -12.68 -20.24
CA ASN A 106 -2.63 -11.44 -21.03
C ASN A 106 -3.74 -10.49 -20.55
N ILE A 107 -3.68 -10.15 -19.26
CA ILE A 107 -4.66 -9.28 -18.61
C ILE A 107 -3.97 -8.12 -17.90
N VAL A 108 -4.57 -6.94 -18.01
CA VAL A 108 -4.17 -5.75 -17.27
C VAL A 108 -5.29 -5.40 -16.30
N ILE A 109 -4.98 -5.23 -15.02
CA ILE A 109 -5.88 -4.69 -14.01
C ILE A 109 -5.26 -3.43 -13.45
N GLU A 110 -5.95 -2.30 -13.56
CA GLU A 110 -5.39 -1.02 -13.11
C GLU A 110 -6.40 -0.07 -12.48
N ARG A 111 -5.91 0.78 -11.55
CA ARG A 111 -6.67 1.88 -10.92
C ARG A 111 -7.86 1.47 -10.06
N PHE A 112 -7.71 0.41 -9.26
CA PHE A 112 -8.73 -0.02 -8.30
C PHE A 112 -8.28 0.17 -6.86
N ALA A 113 -9.22 0.47 -5.97
CA ALA A 113 -9.06 0.17 -4.55
C ALA A 113 -9.75 -1.16 -4.23
N LEU A 114 -9.05 -2.15 -3.70
CA LEU A 114 -9.61 -3.44 -3.31
C LEU A 114 -9.41 -3.65 -1.81
N LYS A 115 -10.46 -4.03 -1.09
CA LYS A 115 -10.37 -4.16 0.36
C LYS A 115 -11.28 -5.22 0.97
N ASN A 116 -10.93 -5.59 2.21
CA ASN A 116 -11.73 -6.43 3.10
C ASN A 116 -11.98 -7.87 2.62
N ALA A 117 -11.12 -8.40 1.74
CA ALA A 117 -11.19 -9.81 1.35
C ALA A 117 -10.70 -10.69 2.50
N ARG A 118 -11.64 -11.16 3.33
CA ARG A 118 -11.35 -12.00 4.50
C ARG A 118 -12.18 -13.28 4.52
N ASN A 119 -11.56 -14.41 4.87
CA ASN A 119 -12.25 -15.69 5.01
C ASN A 119 -11.76 -16.49 6.22
N GLY A 120 -12.48 -17.57 6.56
CA GLY A 120 -12.14 -18.42 7.71
C GLY A 120 -10.81 -19.17 7.59
N SER A 121 -10.28 -19.31 6.37
CA SER A 121 -8.95 -19.91 6.10
C SER A 121 -7.83 -18.88 6.02
N LYS A 122 -8.11 -17.61 6.34
CA LYS A 122 -7.13 -16.52 6.39
C LYS A 122 -6.33 -16.33 5.10
N ASN A 123 -6.96 -16.57 3.96
CA ASN A 123 -6.30 -16.51 2.65
C ASN A 123 -7.11 -15.78 1.57
N GLY A 124 -8.13 -15.00 1.97
CA GLY A 124 -8.83 -14.10 1.06
C GLY A 124 -7.87 -13.01 0.57
N ALA A 125 -7.70 -12.90 -0.75
CA ALA A 125 -6.78 -11.93 -1.32
C ALA A 125 -7.51 -10.68 -1.85
N GLY A 126 -6.90 -9.51 -1.82
CA GLY A 126 -7.39 -8.39 -2.64
C GLY A 126 -7.37 -8.77 -4.11
N ILE A 127 -6.20 -9.19 -4.60
CA ILE A 127 -6.04 -9.79 -5.93
C ILE A 127 -5.40 -11.18 -5.80
N ARG A 128 -6.09 -12.20 -6.33
CA ARG A 128 -5.60 -13.58 -6.41
C ARG A 128 -5.25 -13.93 -7.85
N LEU A 129 -4.02 -14.35 -8.09
CA LEU A 129 -3.59 -14.94 -9.36
C LEU A 129 -3.54 -16.47 -9.20
N THR A 130 -4.33 -17.21 -9.97
CA THR A 130 -4.42 -18.67 -9.83
C THR A 130 -4.82 -19.31 -11.16
N GLY A 131 -4.50 -20.58 -11.39
CA GLY A 131 -4.79 -21.24 -12.67
C GLY A 131 -3.64 -22.11 -13.18
N GLY A 132 -2.58 -22.26 -12.39
CA GLY A 132 -1.50 -23.24 -12.59
C GLY A 132 -0.44 -22.81 -13.59
N THR A 133 -0.80 -22.08 -14.66
CA THR A 133 0.13 -21.65 -15.72
C THR A 133 -0.25 -20.31 -16.37
N ILE A 134 -0.97 -19.44 -15.66
CA ILE A 134 -1.37 -18.15 -16.23
C ILE A 134 -0.16 -17.20 -16.34
N SER A 135 -0.14 -16.35 -17.37
CA SER A 135 1.02 -15.49 -17.61
C SER A 135 0.70 -14.16 -18.28
N ASN A 136 1.69 -13.27 -18.29
CA ASN A 136 1.59 -11.92 -18.87
C ASN A 136 0.46 -11.11 -18.21
N ILE A 137 0.62 -10.85 -16.92
CA ILE A 137 -0.37 -10.17 -16.09
C ILE A 137 0.23 -8.84 -15.63
N THR A 138 -0.49 -7.74 -15.79
CA THR A 138 -0.09 -6.44 -15.25
C THR A 138 -1.08 -5.97 -14.19
N LEU A 139 -0.59 -5.67 -12.99
CA LEU A 139 -1.33 -5.04 -11.91
C LEU A 139 -0.74 -3.64 -11.68
N ARG A 140 -1.52 -2.58 -11.91
CA ARG A 140 -1.00 -1.20 -11.92
C ARG A 140 -1.85 -0.21 -11.13
N ASP A 141 -1.23 0.70 -10.38
CA ASP A 141 -1.93 1.82 -9.70
C ASP A 141 -3.13 1.32 -8.86
N CYS A 142 -2.97 0.17 -8.20
CA CYS A 142 -3.99 -0.40 -7.32
C CYS A 142 -3.68 -0.06 -5.86
N VAL A 143 -4.72 0.20 -5.07
CA VAL A 143 -4.65 0.27 -3.61
C VAL A 143 -5.26 -1.00 -3.04
N ILE A 144 -4.52 -1.76 -2.25
CA ILE A 144 -5.00 -3.05 -1.72
C ILE A 144 -4.81 -3.09 -0.22
N THR A 145 -5.92 -3.14 0.50
CA THR A 145 -5.90 -2.96 1.95
C THR A 145 -6.80 -3.89 2.72
N ASP A 146 -6.42 -4.16 3.97
CA ASP A 146 -7.28 -4.80 4.97
C ASP A 146 -7.83 -6.19 4.56
N CYS A 147 -7.14 -6.89 3.64
CA CYS A 147 -7.42 -8.27 3.24
C CYS A 147 -6.61 -9.25 4.10
N ASP A 148 -6.93 -10.55 4.04
CA ASP A 148 -6.04 -11.54 4.66
C ASP A 148 -4.70 -11.57 3.92
N ASN A 149 -4.71 -11.56 2.58
CA ASN A 149 -3.52 -11.29 1.77
C ASN A 149 -3.78 -10.10 0.85
N GLY A 150 -2.80 -9.22 0.62
CA GLY A 150 -3.00 -8.12 -0.34
C GLY A 150 -3.05 -8.67 -1.76
N MET A 151 -1.90 -9.11 -2.25
CA MET A 151 -1.78 -9.85 -3.50
C MET A 151 -1.29 -11.27 -3.20
N MET A 152 -1.91 -12.27 -3.83
CA MET A 152 -1.45 -13.65 -3.71
C MET A 152 -1.42 -14.36 -5.07
N SER A 153 -0.36 -15.12 -5.35
CA SER A 153 -0.29 -15.96 -6.54
C SER A 153 0.06 -17.41 -6.24
N ASN A 154 -0.47 -18.31 -7.07
CA ASN A 154 -0.09 -19.72 -7.14
C ASN A 154 0.12 -20.14 -8.60
N GLY A 155 1.37 -20.28 -9.04
CA GLY A 155 1.68 -20.82 -10.37
C GLY A 155 1.31 -19.86 -11.50
N CYS A 156 1.94 -18.69 -11.53
CA CYS A 156 1.88 -17.75 -12.65
C CYS A 156 3.26 -17.30 -13.09
N ASP A 157 3.37 -16.75 -14.29
CA ASP A 157 4.65 -16.30 -14.87
C ASP A 157 4.52 -14.94 -15.56
N ARG A 158 5.60 -14.17 -15.64
CA ARG A 158 5.64 -12.85 -16.27
C ARG A 158 4.57 -11.91 -15.71
N VAL A 159 4.62 -11.68 -14.40
CA VAL A 159 3.72 -10.74 -13.73
C VAL A 159 4.44 -9.42 -13.47
N LEU A 160 3.84 -8.32 -13.91
CA LEU A 160 4.25 -6.97 -13.57
C LEU A 160 3.31 -6.40 -12.49
N VAL A 161 3.89 -5.94 -11.39
CA VAL A 161 3.18 -5.18 -10.35
C VAL A 161 3.84 -3.83 -10.24
N GLU A 162 3.11 -2.76 -10.56
CA GLU A 162 3.70 -1.43 -10.58
C GLU A 162 2.82 -0.31 -10.03
N GLY A 163 3.44 0.64 -9.34
CA GLY A 163 2.74 1.82 -8.86
C GLY A 163 1.62 1.53 -7.85
N CYS A 164 1.60 0.36 -7.23
CA CYS A 164 0.56 -0.03 -6.29
C CYS A 164 0.91 0.41 -4.86
N ASP A 165 -0.14 0.67 -4.08
CA ASP A 165 -0.10 0.80 -2.63
C ASP A 165 -0.73 -0.45 -2.01
N ILE A 166 0.05 -1.22 -1.26
CA ILE A 166 -0.35 -2.50 -0.69
C ILE A 166 -0.10 -2.44 0.82
N ALA A 167 -1.18 -2.30 1.59
CA ALA A 167 -1.06 -1.95 3.00
C ALA A 167 -1.99 -2.72 3.93
N ARG A 168 -1.57 -2.93 5.18
CA ARG A 168 -2.42 -3.49 6.25
C ARG A 168 -3.08 -4.83 5.95
N ASN A 169 -2.51 -5.62 5.04
CA ASN A 169 -3.00 -6.97 4.83
C ASN A 169 -2.32 -7.92 5.82
N GLY A 170 -3.00 -9.04 6.09
CA GLY A 170 -2.57 -10.02 7.07
C GLY A 170 -3.68 -10.41 8.03
N ALA A 171 -3.53 -11.59 8.61
CA ALA A 171 -4.42 -12.21 9.58
C ALA A 171 -3.68 -12.67 10.85
N ASN A 172 -2.46 -12.15 11.05
CA ASN A 172 -1.55 -12.41 12.18
C ASN A 172 -1.43 -13.91 12.53
N ASP A 173 -1.23 -14.73 11.50
CA ASP A 173 -1.14 -16.19 11.60
C ASP A 173 0.22 -16.75 11.17
N GLY A 174 1.13 -15.88 10.74
CA GLY A 174 2.45 -16.26 10.19
C GLY A 174 2.45 -16.69 8.72
N TYR A 175 1.28 -16.82 8.09
CA TYR A 175 1.12 -17.32 6.71
C TYR A 175 0.56 -16.28 5.74
N SER A 176 -0.09 -15.26 6.26
CA SER A 176 -0.71 -14.19 5.50
C SER A 176 0.24 -13.00 5.35
N HIS A 177 0.20 -12.34 4.19
CA HIS A 177 1.19 -11.32 3.79
C HIS A 177 0.55 -10.15 3.03
N ASN A 178 1.25 -9.02 2.96
CA ASN A 178 0.89 -7.96 2.00
C ASN A 178 1.01 -8.49 0.57
N VAL A 179 2.15 -9.09 0.23
CA VAL A 179 2.35 -9.77 -1.05
C VAL A 179 2.88 -11.18 -0.79
N TYR A 180 2.23 -12.17 -1.38
CA TYR A 180 2.72 -13.55 -1.44
C TYR A 180 2.72 -14.04 -2.89
N PHE A 181 3.89 -14.23 -3.47
CA PHE A 181 4.00 -14.78 -4.83
C PHE A 181 4.61 -16.16 -4.87
N ALA A 182 4.12 -16.99 -5.78
CA ALA A 182 4.69 -18.28 -6.15
C ALA A 182 4.46 -18.50 -7.65
N GLY A 183 5.46 -19.04 -8.35
CA GLY A 183 5.42 -19.22 -9.80
C GLY A 183 6.76 -18.99 -10.50
N GLY A 184 6.72 -18.52 -11.75
CA GLY A 184 7.86 -18.24 -12.60
C GLY A 184 8.54 -16.91 -12.27
N SER A 185 8.18 -15.85 -13.00
CA SER A 185 8.85 -14.55 -12.94
C SER A 185 7.93 -13.38 -12.55
N PHE A 186 8.45 -12.48 -11.71
CA PHE A 186 7.75 -11.30 -11.22
C PHE A 186 8.64 -10.06 -11.31
N ILE A 187 8.10 -8.96 -11.84
CA ILE A 187 8.69 -7.62 -11.76
C ILE A 187 7.78 -6.78 -10.87
N VAL A 188 8.34 -6.25 -9.79
CA VAL A 188 7.61 -5.47 -8.80
C VAL A 188 8.32 -4.14 -8.68
N ARG A 189 7.73 -3.07 -9.21
CA ARG A 189 8.39 -1.78 -9.32
C ARG A 189 7.59 -0.56 -8.92
N GLY A 190 8.21 0.43 -8.30
CA GLY A 190 7.53 1.70 -7.98
C GLY A 190 6.36 1.56 -7.02
N ASN A 191 6.31 0.51 -6.20
CA ASN A 191 5.22 0.25 -5.28
C ASN A 191 5.53 0.78 -3.88
N TRP A 192 4.49 1.08 -3.11
CA TRP A 192 4.56 1.19 -1.66
C TRP A 192 3.94 -0.06 -1.04
N ILE A 193 4.74 -0.85 -0.33
CA ILE A 193 4.29 -2.10 0.30
C ILE A 193 4.55 -1.99 1.79
N HIS A 194 3.50 -1.81 2.59
CA HIS A 194 3.73 -1.32 3.95
C HIS A 194 2.74 -1.81 5.01
N HIS A 195 3.19 -1.78 6.27
CA HIS A 195 2.34 -2.03 7.43
C HIS A 195 1.61 -3.37 7.37
N SER A 196 2.26 -4.46 6.95
CA SER A 196 1.64 -5.79 7.04
C SER A 196 1.22 -6.06 8.49
N VAL A 197 -0.03 -6.49 8.70
CA VAL A 197 -0.58 -6.79 10.04
C VAL A 197 -0.16 -8.20 10.50
N GLY A 198 0.14 -9.08 9.55
CA GLY A 198 0.73 -10.39 9.74
C GLY A 198 1.79 -10.65 8.67
N GLY A 199 2.73 -11.55 8.96
CA GLY A 199 3.77 -11.96 8.02
C GLY A 199 4.63 -10.81 7.49
N GLN A 200 5.29 -11.07 6.35
CA GLN A 200 6.13 -10.09 5.65
C GLN A 200 5.34 -9.07 4.82
N ASN A 201 6.00 -7.96 4.49
CA ASN A 201 5.51 -7.05 3.47
C ASN A 201 5.56 -7.71 2.09
N PHE A 202 6.68 -8.38 1.79
CA PHE A 202 6.85 -9.08 0.53
C PHE A 202 7.39 -10.48 0.77
N LYS A 203 6.61 -11.51 0.45
CA LYS A 203 7.06 -12.89 0.41
C LYS A 203 6.95 -13.40 -1.01
N THR A 204 7.99 -14.03 -1.50
CA THR A 204 7.97 -14.75 -2.77
C THR A 204 8.64 -16.11 -2.62
N ARG A 205 8.06 -17.06 -3.34
CA ARG A 205 8.61 -18.37 -3.64
C ARG A 205 8.67 -18.61 -5.15
N ALA A 206 8.75 -17.52 -5.90
CA ALA A 206 8.90 -17.58 -7.34
C ALA A 206 10.31 -18.00 -7.73
N HIS A 207 10.43 -18.59 -8.91
CA HIS A 207 11.71 -18.88 -9.54
C HIS A 207 12.56 -17.61 -9.70
N PHE A 208 11.99 -16.52 -10.21
CA PHE A 208 12.71 -15.26 -10.41
C PHE A 208 11.89 -14.04 -9.95
N THR A 209 12.51 -13.10 -9.24
CA THR A 209 11.83 -11.87 -8.81
C THR A 209 12.74 -10.65 -8.87
N GLU A 210 12.24 -9.57 -9.47
CA GLU A 210 12.87 -8.26 -9.49
C GLU A 210 12.05 -7.29 -8.64
N LEU A 211 12.63 -6.80 -7.54
CA LEU A 211 12.13 -5.66 -6.76
C LEU A 211 12.91 -4.42 -7.20
N LEU A 212 12.24 -3.50 -7.90
CA LEU A 212 12.88 -2.33 -8.50
C LEU A 212 12.24 -1.03 -7.99
N TYR A 213 13.01 -0.19 -7.31
CA TYR A 213 12.57 1.17 -6.96
C TYR A 213 11.27 1.20 -6.14
N ASN A 214 11.12 0.27 -5.19
CA ASN A 214 9.96 0.24 -4.29
C ASN A 214 10.27 0.93 -2.96
N ARG A 215 9.22 1.32 -2.26
CA ARG A 215 9.25 1.62 -0.83
C ARG A 215 8.57 0.49 -0.06
N ILE A 216 9.31 -0.18 0.83
CA ILE A 216 8.83 -1.34 1.58
C ILE A 216 9.07 -1.09 3.07
N GLU A 217 8.01 -1.06 3.88
CA GLU A 217 8.22 -0.66 5.28
C GLU A 217 7.21 -1.17 6.32
N ALA A 218 7.67 -1.22 7.56
CA ALA A 218 6.84 -1.43 8.75
C ALA A 218 6.10 -2.78 8.80
N SER A 219 6.74 -3.87 8.35
CA SER A 219 6.15 -5.21 8.47
C SER A 219 5.98 -5.67 9.91
N ALA A 220 5.02 -6.58 10.15
CA ALA A 220 4.82 -7.22 11.45
C ALA A 220 5.83 -8.34 11.79
N GLN A 221 6.43 -9.03 10.81
CA GLN A 221 7.27 -10.23 11.05
C GLN A 221 8.59 -10.28 10.26
N GLY A 222 8.94 -9.24 9.51
CA GLY A 222 10.11 -9.19 8.63
C GLY A 222 9.75 -8.57 7.29
N GLU A 223 10.65 -7.84 6.64
CA GLU A 223 10.25 -7.03 5.49
C GLU A 223 10.07 -7.89 4.22
N ILE A 224 11.04 -8.74 3.90
CA ILE A 224 11.12 -9.45 2.63
C ILE A 224 11.61 -10.89 2.79
N ASP A 225 10.92 -11.83 2.16
CA ASP A 225 11.32 -13.24 2.07
C ASP A 225 11.40 -13.68 0.60
N PHE A 226 12.58 -14.16 0.19
CA PHE A 226 12.82 -14.87 -1.06
C PHE A 226 13.16 -16.33 -0.74
N VAL A 227 12.12 -17.15 -0.56
CA VAL A 227 12.28 -18.48 0.04
C VAL A 227 11.79 -19.60 -0.88
N ASP A 228 12.16 -20.84 -0.55
CA ASP A 228 12.01 -22.00 -1.43
C ASP A 228 10.55 -22.44 -1.68
N ASP A 229 10.25 -22.84 -2.92
CA ASP A 229 9.11 -23.67 -3.29
C ASP A 229 9.48 -24.51 -4.51
N THR A 230 9.52 -25.83 -4.34
CA THR A 230 9.83 -26.76 -5.42
C THR A 230 8.53 -27.08 -6.19
N PRO A 231 8.50 -26.95 -7.53
CA PRO A 231 9.66 -26.97 -8.43
C PRO A 231 10.27 -25.61 -8.77
N TYR A 232 9.61 -24.49 -8.46
CA TYR A 232 10.00 -23.16 -8.95
C TYR A 232 11.44 -22.80 -8.60
N THR A 233 11.76 -22.73 -7.31
CA THR A 233 13.07 -22.29 -6.81
C THR A 233 14.17 -23.37 -6.94
N GLY A 234 13.78 -24.60 -7.25
CA GLY A 234 14.70 -25.70 -7.58
C GLY A 234 15.30 -25.60 -8.98
N THR A 235 14.79 -24.69 -9.82
CA THR A 235 15.29 -24.44 -11.17
C THR A 235 16.63 -23.68 -11.11
N SER A 236 17.52 -23.91 -12.09
CA SER A 236 18.74 -23.11 -12.27
C SER A 236 18.41 -21.63 -12.39
N ASP A 237 19.30 -20.75 -11.92
CA ASP A 237 19.10 -19.29 -11.97
C ASP A 237 17.84 -18.80 -11.24
N SER A 238 17.42 -19.52 -10.18
CA SER A 238 16.36 -19.04 -9.28
C SER A 238 16.86 -17.89 -8.42
N ASN A 239 16.93 -16.70 -9.01
CA ASN A 239 17.57 -15.51 -8.47
C ASN A 239 16.54 -14.48 -7.98
N ALA A 240 16.97 -13.65 -7.04
CA ALA A 240 16.23 -12.45 -6.63
C ALA A 240 17.08 -11.21 -6.87
N VAL A 241 16.45 -10.14 -7.34
CA VAL A 241 17.12 -8.89 -7.69
C VAL A 241 16.44 -7.74 -6.97
N MET A 242 17.22 -6.92 -6.29
CA MET A 242 16.78 -5.72 -5.59
C MET A 242 17.60 -4.53 -6.09
N ILE A 243 16.97 -3.60 -6.82
CA ILE A 243 17.64 -2.40 -7.32
C ILE A 243 16.90 -1.15 -6.83
N GLY A 244 17.60 -0.23 -6.18
CA GLY A 244 17.04 1.09 -5.89
C GLY A 244 15.90 1.12 -4.89
N ASN A 245 15.71 0.07 -4.07
CA ASN A 245 14.60 0.01 -3.12
C ASN A 245 14.95 0.74 -1.82
N THR A 246 13.93 1.31 -1.19
CA THR A 246 13.97 1.66 0.23
C THR A 246 13.27 0.56 1.02
N VAL A 247 13.96 0.02 2.02
CA VAL A 247 13.38 -0.95 2.94
C VAL A 247 13.55 -0.42 4.36
N ILE A 248 12.48 -0.35 5.13
CA ILE A 248 12.49 0.30 6.45
C ILE A 248 11.73 -0.58 7.43
N SER A 249 12.45 -1.13 8.41
CA SER A 249 11.78 -1.81 9.53
C SER A 249 11.48 -0.85 10.66
N VAL A 250 10.44 -1.17 11.42
CA VAL A 250 10.05 -0.45 12.64
C VAL A 250 10.41 -1.28 13.87
N VAL A 251 10.38 -0.65 15.04
CA VAL A 251 10.44 -1.38 16.31
C VAL A 251 9.21 -2.28 16.40
N ARG A 252 9.44 -3.58 16.49
CA ARG A 252 8.36 -4.59 16.62
C ARG A 252 8.17 -5.01 18.09
N PRO A 253 6.95 -5.40 18.48
CA PRO A 253 6.71 -6.04 19.79
C PRO A 253 7.56 -7.30 19.95
N SER A 254 7.90 -7.65 21.20
CA SER A 254 8.70 -8.84 21.51
C SER A 254 8.04 -10.17 21.12
N THR A 255 6.73 -10.17 20.88
CA THR A 255 5.95 -11.31 20.38
C THR A 255 6.12 -11.56 18.88
N SER A 256 6.75 -10.62 18.16
CA SER A 256 7.03 -10.72 16.73
C SER A 256 8.49 -11.08 16.48
N ASN A 257 8.82 -11.41 15.23
CA ASN A 257 10.21 -11.55 14.83
C ASN A 257 10.94 -10.20 14.82
N VAL A 258 11.76 -9.96 15.84
CA VAL A 258 12.51 -8.70 16.03
C VAL A 258 13.82 -8.62 15.24
N GLY A 259 14.28 -9.73 14.65
CA GLY A 259 15.58 -9.80 13.96
C GLY A 259 15.49 -10.00 12.45
N LYS A 260 14.39 -10.59 11.96
CA LYS A 260 14.19 -10.89 10.54
C LYS A 260 13.95 -9.62 9.72
N TYR A 261 14.56 -9.53 8.56
CA TYR A 261 14.46 -8.39 7.67
C TYR A 261 14.38 -8.80 6.21
N ILE A 262 15.50 -9.16 5.56
CA ILE A 262 15.52 -9.81 4.25
C ILE A 262 16.10 -11.21 4.40
N VAL A 263 15.34 -12.22 3.98
CA VAL A 263 15.78 -13.62 3.98
C VAL A 263 15.81 -14.15 2.56
N PHE A 264 16.89 -14.87 2.22
CA PHE A 264 17.04 -15.59 0.96
C PHE A 264 17.46 -17.04 1.22
N GLY A 265 16.81 -18.00 0.58
CA GLY A 265 17.14 -19.43 0.67
C GLY A 265 15.98 -20.32 1.11
N GLN A 266 16.17 -21.11 2.18
CA GLN A 266 15.22 -22.11 2.65
C GLN A 266 14.35 -21.61 3.83
N ASP A 267 13.07 -21.91 3.78
CA ASP A 267 12.04 -21.73 4.81
C ASP A 267 11.35 -23.08 5.12
N ILE A 268 11.13 -23.93 4.11
CA ILE A 268 10.47 -25.25 4.28
C ILE A 268 11.38 -26.45 3.95
N GLY A 269 12.68 -26.20 3.76
CA GLY A 269 13.70 -27.23 3.56
C GLY A 269 13.87 -27.73 2.11
N GLY A 270 13.22 -27.09 1.14
CA GLY A 270 13.40 -27.31 -0.30
C GLY A 270 14.58 -26.52 -0.89
N ALA A 271 14.78 -26.61 -2.21
CA ALA A 271 15.94 -26.01 -2.87
C ALA A 271 15.73 -24.55 -3.27
N HIS A 272 16.62 -23.65 -2.86
CA HIS A 272 16.74 -22.29 -3.38
C HIS A 272 18.20 -21.82 -3.26
N ASN A 273 18.97 -22.12 -4.31
CA ASN A 273 20.43 -21.97 -4.32
C ASN A 273 20.91 -20.93 -5.34
N GLY A 274 20.02 -20.04 -5.79
CA GLY A 274 20.40 -18.96 -6.68
C GLY A 274 21.12 -17.84 -5.94
N THR A 275 21.07 -16.66 -6.55
CA THR A 275 21.76 -15.46 -6.07
C THR A 275 20.76 -14.37 -5.70
N LEU A 276 20.97 -13.76 -4.54
CA LEU A 276 20.41 -12.45 -4.20
C LEU A 276 21.35 -11.36 -4.73
N TYR A 277 20.87 -10.56 -5.68
CA TYR A 277 21.54 -9.36 -6.14
C TYR A 277 20.91 -8.14 -5.45
N ALA A 278 21.68 -7.41 -4.65
CA ALA A 278 21.22 -6.21 -3.95
C ALA A 278 22.06 -5.02 -4.42
N PHE A 279 21.51 -4.19 -5.29
CA PHE A 279 22.17 -3.01 -5.85
C PHE A 279 21.49 -1.71 -5.45
N ASN A 280 22.25 -0.75 -4.94
CA ASN A 280 21.75 0.61 -4.70
C ASN A 280 20.48 0.67 -3.85
N ASN A 281 20.35 -0.20 -2.84
CA ASN A 281 19.21 -0.16 -1.92
C ASN A 281 19.57 0.63 -0.66
N THR A 282 18.58 1.28 -0.07
CA THR A 282 18.71 1.89 1.26
C THR A 282 17.95 1.03 2.28
N PHE A 283 18.70 0.38 3.17
CA PHE A 283 18.18 -0.48 4.22
C PHE A 283 18.24 0.21 5.58
N ILE A 284 17.09 0.38 6.21
CA ILE A 284 16.96 1.03 7.51
C ILE A 284 16.39 0.04 8.53
N ALA A 285 17.16 -0.19 9.58
CA ALA A 285 16.79 -1.03 10.71
C ALA A 285 16.02 -0.23 11.77
N GLY A 286 14.91 -0.77 12.25
CA GLY A 286 14.16 -0.23 13.38
C GLY A 286 14.80 -0.54 14.73
N THR A 287 15.64 -1.58 14.80
CA THR A 287 16.44 -1.94 15.98
C THR A 287 17.79 -2.50 15.54
N ASP A 288 18.76 -2.53 16.45
CA ASP A 288 20.09 -3.12 16.23
C ASP A 288 20.08 -4.66 16.07
N ARG A 289 18.97 -5.32 16.40
CA ARG A 289 18.78 -6.78 16.25
C ARG A 289 18.52 -7.21 14.80
N ILE A 290 18.15 -6.26 13.94
CA ILE A 290 17.80 -6.50 12.54
C ILE A 290 19.00 -7.10 11.79
N ARG A 291 18.78 -8.21 11.09
CA ARG A 291 19.75 -8.88 10.23
C ARG A 291 19.45 -8.52 8.78
N PHE A 292 20.24 -7.63 8.18
CA PHE A 292 19.90 -7.03 6.89
C PHE A 292 19.78 -8.06 5.77
N LEU A 293 20.83 -8.85 5.54
CA LEU A 293 20.87 -9.85 4.47
C LEU A 293 21.16 -11.22 5.09
N GLU A 294 20.10 -12.02 5.26
CA GLU A 294 20.18 -13.35 5.88
C GLU A 294 20.09 -14.47 4.83
N GLY A 295 21.14 -15.29 4.77
CA GLY A 295 21.20 -16.49 3.95
C GLY A 295 20.75 -17.71 4.74
N THR A 296 19.85 -18.49 4.16
CA THR A 296 19.28 -19.70 4.79
C THR A 296 19.52 -20.98 3.99
N SER A 297 20.29 -20.87 2.89
CA SER A 297 20.74 -22.03 2.12
C SER A 297 22.26 -22.00 1.98
N ALA A 298 22.92 -23.12 2.31
CA ALA A 298 24.36 -23.28 2.10
C ALA A 298 24.78 -23.23 0.62
N GLY A 299 23.83 -23.35 -0.32
CA GLY A 299 24.07 -23.21 -1.75
C GLY A 299 23.75 -21.81 -2.31
N ALA A 300 23.16 -20.91 -1.52
CA ALA A 300 22.79 -19.57 -1.98
C ALA A 300 23.98 -18.61 -2.03
N SER A 301 23.92 -17.65 -2.95
CA SER A 301 24.95 -16.60 -3.10
C SER A 301 24.38 -15.19 -2.90
N LEU A 302 25.23 -14.26 -2.48
CA LEU A 302 24.93 -12.84 -2.34
C LEU A 302 25.90 -11.98 -3.15
N VAL A 303 25.36 -11.01 -3.88
CA VAL A 303 26.13 -9.91 -4.50
C VAL A 303 25.49 -8.59 -4.07
N ALA A 304 26.18 -7.82 -3.23
CA ALA A 304 25.68 -6.56 -2.68
C ALA A 304 26.56 -5.37 -3.08
N ALA A 305 26.06 -4.47 -3.92
CA ALA A 305 26.83 -3.30 -4.37
C ALA A 305 26.08 -1.98 -4.19
N GLY A 306 26.78 -0.91 -3.79
CA GLY A 306 26.16 0.41 -3.71
C GLY A 306 25.06 0.54 -2.64
N ASN A 307 24.94 -0.34 -1.64
CA ASN A 307 23.85 -0.26 -0.67
C ASN A 307 24.21 0.62 0.52
N ILE A 308 23.20 1.23 1.16
CA ILE A 308 23.33 1.90 2.47
C ILE A 308 22.65 1.04 3.53
N PHE A 309 23.36 0.73 4.61
CA PHE A 309 22.84 0.03 5.80
C PHE A 309 22.82 0.96 7.01
N VAL A 310 21.67 1.13 7.67
CA VAL A 310 21.52 2.05 8.81
C VAL A 310 20.85 1.40 10.01
N GLY A 311 21.48 1.48 11.19
CA GLY A 311 20.84 1.16 12.47
C GLY A 311 21.09 -0.25 13.02
N SER A 312 21.83 -1.09 12.32
CA SER A 312 22.25 -2.41 12.81
C SER A 312 23.67 -2.76 12.34
N ASN A 313 24.38 -3.56 13.13
CA ASN A 313 25.70 -4.09 12.78
C ASN A 313 25.63 -5.43 12.05
N ASN A 314 24.45 -6.03 11.92
CA ASN A 314 24.26 -7.35 11.31
C ASN A 314 24.02 -7.21 9.80
N ILE A 315 25.09 -6.90 9.04
CA ILE A 315 25.02 -6.60 7.60
C ILE A 315 24.72 -7.85 6.78
N VAL A 316 25.57 -8.86 6.88
CA VAL A 316 25.41 -10.17 6.24
C VAL A 316 25.43 -11.24 7.33
N THR A 317 24.41 -12.08 7.37
CA THR A 317 24.27 -13.13 8.39
C THR A 317 23.76 -14.42 7.78
N GLY A 318 23.73 -15.49 8.58
CA GLY A 318 23.27 -16.80 8.15
C GLY A 318 24.32 -17.55 7.33
N GLY A 319 23.87 -18.56 6.58
CA GLY A 319 24.72 -19.39 5.72
C GLY A 319 24.61 -18.96 4.26
N TRP A 320 25.73 -18.54 3.69
CA TRP A 320 25.89 -18.26 2.26
C TRP A 320 27.02 -19.15 1.72
N ALA A 321 26.85 -19.67 0.50
CA ALA A 321 27.94 -20.30 -0.25
C ALA A 321 29.03 -19.27 -0.59
N SER A 322 28.59 -18.07 -0.98
CA SER A 322 29.43 -16.93 -1.30
C SER A 322 28.69 -15.63 -0.99
N ALA A 323 29.38 -14.68 -0.38
CA ALA A 323 28.89 -13.32 -0.18
C ALA A 323 29.96 -12.35 -0.67
N THR A 324 29.61 -11.55 -1.68
CA THR A 324 30.50 -10.54 -2.26
C THR A 324 29.83 -9.18 -2.23
N GLY A 325 30.64 -8.12 -2.19
CA GLY A 325 30.09 -6.78 -2.28
C GLY A 325 31.11 -5.70 -2.59
N SER A 326 30.61 -4.56 -3.06
CA SER A 326 31.45 -3.45 -3.49
C SER A 326 30.76 -2.10 -3.30
N GLY A 327 31.48 -1.08 -2.81
CA GLY A 327 30.95 0.27 -2.69
C GLY A 327 29.70 0.37 -1.81
N ASN A 328 29.62 -0.39 -0.72
CA ASN A 328 28.52 -0.25 0.25
C ASN A 328 28.87 0.77 1.33
N TRP A 329 27.86 1.35 1.96
CA TRP A 329 27.99 2.16 3.17
C TRP A 329 27.37 1.45 4.37
N GLN A 330 28.05 1.41 5.51
CA GLN A 330 27.55 0.80 6.74
C GLN A 330 28.00 1.55 8.01
N PRO A 331 27.45 1.23 9.20
CA PRO A 331 27.86 1.87 10.45
C PRO A 331 29.35 1.62 10.77
N ASN A 332 30.02 2.61 11.39
CA ASN A 332 31.41 2.50 11.88
C ASN A 332 31.61 1.32 12.85
N THR A 333 30.58 0.96 13.60
CA THR A 333 30.58 -0.13 14.56
C THR A 333 30.39 -1.51 13.92
N ALA A 334 29.96 -1.58 12.67
CA ALA A 334 29.76 -2.82 11.96
C ALA A 334 31.09 -3.34 11.40
N ALA A 335 31.34 -4.64 11.56
CA ALA A 335 32.42 -5.31 10.84
C ALA A 335 32.10 -5.33 9.33
N ILE A 336 33.10 -5.13 8.49
CA ILE A 336 32.94 -5.26 7.04
C ILE A 336 32.77 -6.76 6.74
N PRO A 337 31.69 -7.20 6.08
CA PRO A 337 31.53 -8.60 5.71
C PRO A 337 32.70 -9.13 4.89
N GLY A 338 33.08 -10.39 5.11
CA GLY A 338 34.09 -11.05 4.28
C GLY A 338 33.66 -11.04 2.81
N GLY A 339 34.59 -10.74 1.90
CA GLY A 339 34.30 -10.62 0.46
C GLY A 339 33.76 -9.26 0.02
N PHE A 340 33.51 -8.32 0.95
CA PHE A 340 33.16 -6.95 0.61
C PHE A 340 34.42 -6.11 0.40
N THR A 341 34.42 -5.28 -0.65
CA THR A 341 35.51 -4.38 -1.03
C THR A 341 34.99 -2.94 -1.13
N GLY A 342 35.87 -1.94 -0.97
CA GLY A 342 35.48 -0.53 -1.12
C GLY A 342 34.32 -0.08 -0.21
N THR A 343 34.07 -0.77 0.90
CA THR A 343 32.99 -0.41 1.83
C THR A 343 33.38 0.81 2.64
N VAL A 344 32.56 1.86 2.59
CA VAL A 344 32.71 3.06 3.42
C VAL A 344 31.97 2.85 4.73
N ARG A 345 32.57 3.33 5.82
CA ARG A 345 31.93 3.32 7.14
C ARG A 345 31.72 4.73 7.62
N GLY A 346 30.58 4.99 8.26
CA GLY A 346 30.30 6.28 8.89
C GLY A 346 29.35 6.15 10.08
N SER A 347 29.14 7.26 10.78
CA SER A 347 28.12 7.36 11.84
C SER A 347 26.74 7.73 11.30
N ASP A 348 26.70 8.43 10.17
CA ASP A 348 25.48 8.95 9.53
C ASP A 348 25.70 8.97 8.01
N PRO A 349 24.78 8.41 7.20
CA PRO A 349 24.85 8.50 5.73
C PRO A 349 24.50 9.91 5.20
N ARG A 350 24.07 10.85 6.06
CA ARG A 350 23.77 12.25 5.73
C ARG A 350 22.60 12.37 4.74
N PHE A 351 21.44 11.85 5.12
CA PHE A 351 20.21 12.07 4.36
C PHE A 351 19.66 13.50 4.53
N VAL A 352 18.95 14.01 3.52
CA VAL A 352 18.29 15.34 3.55
C VAL A 352 17.29 15.43 4.71
N ASN A 353 16.35 14.50 4.80
CA ASN A 353 15.39 14.44 5.91
C ASN A 353 14.83 13.03 6.11
N ARG A 354 15.60 12.18 6.77
CA ARG A 354 15.19 10.81 7.10
C ARG A 354 13.85 10.73 7.84
N ALA A 355 13.59 11.65 8.77
CA ALA A 355 12.35 11.64 9.56
C ALA A 355 11.10 11.90 8.71
N ALA A 356 11.24 12.69 7.64
CA ALA A 356 10.16 12.93 6.67
C ALA A 356 10.12 11.89 5.54
N GLY A 357 11.05 10.92 5.51
CA GLY A 357 11.16 9.93 4.43
C GLY A 357 11.94 10.40 3.20
N ASP A 358 12.57 11.58 3.24
CA ASP A 358 13.47 12.03 2.19
C ASP A 358 14.88 11.47 2.43
N LEU A 359 15.18 10.40 1.69
CA LEU A 359 16.43 9.65 1.78
C LEU A 359 17.42 10.03 0.66
N HIS A 360 17.22 11.16 -0.01
CA HIS A 360 18.26 11.78 -0.81
C HIS A 360 19.46 12.14 0.06
N LEU A 361 20.63 12.20 -0.55
CA LEU A 361 21.87 12.52 0.15
C LEU A 361 22.07 14.03 0.26
N LEU A 362 22.75 14.48 1.31
CA LEU A 362 23.30 15.82 1.41
C LEU A 362 24.63 15.90 0.66
N SER A 363 25.05 17.12 0.32
CA SER A 363 26.28 17.38 -0.44
C SER A 363 27.54 16.85 0.24
N ASP A 364 27.54 16.73 1.57
CA ASP A 364 28.67 16.23 2.37
C ASP A 364 28.58 14.74 2.71
N SER A 365 27.64 14.00 2.10
CA SER A 365 27.49 12.56 2.33
C SER A 365 28.68 11.77 1.79
N SER A 366 29.18 10.84 2.59
CA SER A 366 30.19 9.85 2.19
C SER A 366 29.62 8.72 1.32
N CYS A 367 28.31 8.68 1.10
CA CYS A 367 27.64 7.71 0.23
C CYS A 367 27.69 8.14 -1.24
N ARG A 368 28.12 9.37 -1.52
CA ARG A 368 28.18 9.91 -2.88
C ARG A 368 29.27 9.23 -3.71
N ASP A 369 29.01 9.06 -5.00
CA ASP A 369 29.92 8.53 -6.02
C ASP A 369 30.52 7.15 -5.64
N LEU A 370 29.78 6.37 -4.86
CA LEU A 370 30.32 5.18 -4.18
C LEU A 370 30.09 3.88 -4.98
N THR A 371 29.11 3.84 -5.86
CA THR A 371 28.71 2.61 -6.55
C THR A 371 29.60 2.32 -7.75
N PRO A 372 30.25 1.15 -7.83
CA PRO A 372 31.02 0.78 -9.01
C PRO A 372 30.14 0.65 -10.25
N GLY A 373 30.65 1.10 -11.41
CA GLY A 373 29.98 0.89 -12.69
C GLY A 373 30.01 -0.57 -13.16
N GLY A 374 29.16 -0.90 -14.13
CA GLY A 374 29.16 -2.23 -14.77
C GLY A 374 28.53 -3.34 -13.92
N LEU A 375 27.64 -3.00 -12.99
CA LEU A 375 26.88 -3.99 -12.23
C LEU A 375 26.04 -4.84 -13.19
N THR A 376 26.03 -6.15 -12.98
CA THR A 376 25.21 -7.09 -13.74
C THR A 376 24.58 -8.13 -12.83
N TYR A 377 23.44 -8.68 -13.25
CA TYR A 377 22.79 -9.83 -12.61
C TYR A 377 22.36 -10.85 -13.66
N ARG A 378 22.09 -12.09 -13.24
CA ARG A 378 21.48 -13.12 -14.11
C ARG A 378 19.98 -13.18 -13.90
N ASP A 379 19.22 -13.07 -14.98
CA ASP A 379 17.77 -13.29 -14.94
C ASP A 379 17.42 -14.78 -14.80
N GLY A 380 16.12 -15.09 -14.65
CA GLY A 380 15.64 -16.47 -14.55
C GLY A 380 15.88 -17.33 -15.81
N ALA A 381 16.23 -16.72 -16.94
CA ALA A 381 16.64 -17.44 -18.14
C ALA A 381 18.16 -17.65 -18.22
N GLY A 382 18.92 -17.23 -17.19
CA GLY A 382 20.37 -17.32 -17.12
C GLY A 382 21.11 -16.24 -17.94
N ALA A 383 20.40 -15.24 -18.47
CA ALA A 383 21.00 -14.17 -19.26
C ALA A 383 21.50 -13.03 -18.35
N ASN A 384 22.65 -12.45 -18.69
CA ASN A 384 23.17 -11.28 -17.99
C ASN A 384 22.34 -10.03 -18.34
N ARG A 385 21.99 -9.26 -17.32
CA ARG A 385 21.25 -8.00 -17.38
C ARG A 385 22.02 -6.88 -16.70
N ASP A 386 21.76 -5.65 -17.13
CA ASP A 386 22.33 -4.44 -16.52
C ASP A 386 21.71 -4.20 -15.13
N GLY A 387 22.56 -4.18 -14.10
CA GLY A 387 22.18 -3.94 -12.71
C GLY A 387 22.26 -2.48 -12.27
N THR A 388 22.57 -1.55 -13.18
CA THR A 388 22.71 -0.13 -12.85
C THR A 388 21.37 0.47 -12.41
N ALA A 389 21.34 1.12 -11.24
CA ALA A 389 20.18 1.89 -10.79
C ALA A 389 20.02 3.15 -11.64
N ARG A 390 18.96 3.20 -12.46
CA ARG A 390 18.67 4.33 -13.36
C ARG A 390 17.46 5.15 -12.92
N SER A 391 16.78 4.68 -11.89
CA SER A 391 15.54 5.26 -11.42
C SER A 391 15.47 5.30 -9.90
N GLU A 392 14.49 6.03 -9.39
CA GLU A 392 14.22 6.18 -7.97
C GLU A 392 12.71 6.25 -7.72
N TYR A 393 12.30 5.83 -6.54
CA TYR A 393 10.90 5.87 -6.13
C TYR A 393 10.46 7.33 -5.91
N ASN A 394 9.34 7.75 -6.49
CA ASN A 394 8.87 9.14 -6.39
C ASN A 394 7.41 9.25 -5.92
N GLY A 395 7.02 8.39 -4.96
CA GLY A 395 5.64 8.28 -4.47
C GLY A 395 4.85 7.15 -5.14
N VAL A 396 3.64 6.88 -4.64
CA VAL A 396 2.80 5.80 -5.18
C VAL A 396 2.45 6.12 -6.63
N GLY A 397 2.63 5.13 -7.51
CA GLY A 397 2.36 5.31 -8.94
C GLY A 397 3.48 5.98 -9.74
N ALA A 398 4.59 6.36 -9.09
CA ALA A 398 5.64 7.14 -9.73
C ALA A 398 7.05 6.57 -9.49
N VAL A 399 7.76 6.39 -10.60
CA VAL A 399 9.20 6.13 -10.64
C VAL A 399 9.81 7.26 -11.46
N ALA A 400 10.79 7.96 -10.90
CA ALA A 400 11.52 9.01 -11.61
C ALA A 400 12.84 8.48 -12.14
N ALA A 401 13.37 9.10 -13.19
CA ALA A 401 14.76 8.88 -13.57
C ALA A 401 15.66 9.46 -12.46
N ARG A 402 16.72 8.75 -12.10
CA ARG A 402 17.74 9.31 -11.20
C ARG A 402 18.39 10.52 -11.84
N ALA A 403 18.76 11.50 -11.01
CA ALA A 403 19.63 12.57 -11.46
C ALA A 403 20.93 12.01 -12.03
N VAL A 404 21.45 12.64 -13.08
CA VAL A 404 22.77 12.30 -13.62
C VAL A 404 23.79 13.19 -12.92
N ASN A 405 24.49 12.63 -11.94
CA ASN A 405 25.45 13.36 -11.13
C ASN A 405 26.70 12.50 -10.85
N GLY A 406 27.58 12.36 -11.84
CA GLY A 406 28.84 11.66 -11.66
C GLY A 406 28.69 10.14 -11.63
N VAL A 407 29.38 9.50 -10.67
CA VAL A 407 29.28 8.07 -10.41
C VAL A 407 28.04 7.83 -9.56
N VAL A 408 27.34 6.71 -9.80
CA VAL A 408 26.10 6.42 -9.08
C VAL A 408 26.33 6.40 -7.56
N ASP A 409 25.54 7.17 -6.83
CA ASP A 409 25.57 7.21 -5.38
C ASP A 409 25.11 5.87 -4.77
N ALA A 410 25.64 5.53 -3.60
CA ALA A 410 25.10 4.43 -2.82
C ALA A 410 23.69 4.77 -2.31
N GLY A 411 22.86 3.73 -2.17
CA GLY A 411 21.48 3.84 -1.71
C GLY A 411 20.49 4.06 -2.84
N ALA A 412 19.22 4.19 -2.45
CA ALA A 412 18.05 4.23 -3.34
C ALA A 412 17.90 5.51 -4.18
N TYR A 413 18.59 6.59 -3.81
CA TYR A 413 18.45 7.91 -4.41
C TYR A 413 19.80 8.51 -4.80
N GLU A 414 19.77 9.43 -5.75
CA GLU A 414 20.96 10.17 -6.19
C GLU A 414 21.00 11.57 -5.58
N TYR A 415 22.17 12.06 -5.16
CA TYR A 415 22.35 13.47 -4.81
C TYR A 415 21.93 14.38 -5.97
N GLY A 416 21.24 15.47 -5.65
CA GLY A 416 20.67 16.38 -6.64
C GLY A 416 19.43 15.84 -7.35
N GLY A 417 18.90 14.68 -6.93
CA GLY A 417 17.58 14.19 -7.28
C GLY A 417 16.48 15.19 -6.96
N SER A 418 15.35 15.10 -7.66
CA SER A 418 14.19 15.93 -7.34
C SER A 418 13.70 15.54 -5.94
N THR A 419 13.41 16.51 -5.07
CA THR A 419 12.85 16.23 -3.75
C THR A 419 11.64 15.31 -3.92
N ILE A 420 11.65 14.15 -3.25
CA ILE A 420 10.49 13.27 -3.25
C ILE A 420 9.34 14.11 -2.73
N VAL A 421 8.27 14.25 -3.51
CA VAL A 421 6.96 14.48 -2.90
C VAL A 421 6.66 13.15 -2.23
N VAL A 422 7.17 12.98 -1.00
CA VAL A 422 6.88 11.78 -0.23
C VAL A 422 5.37 11.69 -0.25
N ASP A 423 4.88 10.59 -0.81
CA ASP A 423 3.52 10.17 -0.59
C ASP A 423 3.41 9.90 0.92
N THR A 424 3.21 10.98 1.67
CA THR A 424 2.58 10.96 2.97
C THR A 424 1.07 10.97 2.78
N ALA A 425 0.54 10.56 1.62
CA ALA A 425 -0.88 10.49 1.29
C ALA A 425 -1.49 9.12 1.63
N VAL A 426 -0.69 8.15 2.10
CA VAL A 426 -1.15 7.17 3.10
C VAL A 426 -0.25 7.16 4.32
N PRO A 427 -0.42 8.14 5.23
CA PRO A 427 0.18 8.07 6.54
C PRO A 427 -0.12 6.74 7.23
N PRO A 428 0.72 6.30 8.20
CA PRO A 428 0.39 5.14 9.00
C PRO A 428 -1.05 5.30 9.45
N PRO A 429 -1.94 4.38 9.05
CA PRO A 429 -3.27 4.33 9.60
C PRO A 429 -3.04 4.32 11.10
N GLY A 430 -3.65 5.27 11.81
CA GLY A 430 -3.95 4.97 13.19
C GLY A 430 -4.65 3.60 13.20
N ASN A 431 -4.58 2.89 14.31
CA ASN A 431 -5.45 1.72 14.54
C ASN A 431 -6.94 2.15 14.69
N GLY A 432 -7.32 3.19 13.95
CA GLY A 432 -8.58 3.88 13.99
C GLY A 432 -9.62 3.16 13.17
N THR A 433 -10.76 2.92 13.77
CA THR A 433 -11.92 2.25 13.17
C THR A 433 -13.03 3.24 12.85
N GLY A 434 -12.86 4.52 13.17
CA GLY A 434 -13.87 5.57 13.01
C GLY A 434 -13.98 6.51 14.21
N ILE A 435 -15.05 7.27 14.26
CA ILE A 435 -15.39 8.19 15.34
C ILE A 435 -16.76 7.81 15.90
N ALA A 436 -16.94 7.81 17.22
CA ALA A 436 -18.25 7.52 17.82
C ALA A 436 -19.17 8.73 17.60
N ARG A 437 -20.42 8.52 17.19
CA ARG A 437 -21.48 9.53 17.17
C ARG A 437 -22.55 9.15 18.18
N GLU A 438 -22.96 10.11 19.00
CA GLU A 438 -24.10 10.03 19.90
C GLU A 438 -25.05 11.21 19.57
N TRP A 439 -26.35 11.00 19.67
CA TRP A 439 -27.33 12.08 19.44
C TRP A 439 -28.48 12.07 20.44
N TRP A 440 -29.08 13.24 20.66
CA TRP A 440 -30.19 13.47 21.60
C TRP A 440 -31.32 14.22 20.92
N ASN A 441 -32.47 13.57 20.76
CA ASN A 441 -33.66 14.14 20.12
C ASN A 441 -34.47 15.01 21.10
N GLY A 442 -35.26 15.94 20.56
CA GLY A 442 -36.21 16.74 21.34
C GLY A 442 -35.58 17.85 22.18
N ILE A 443 -34.35 18.25 21.86
CA ILE A 443 -33.68 19.39 22.48
C ILE A 443 -33.86 20.59 21.56
N GLY A 444 -34.68 21.56 21.93
CA GLY A 444 -34.86 22.80 21.18
C GLY A 444 -33.68 23.79 21.34
N GLY A 445 -33.74 24.90 20.61
CA GLY A 445 -32.69 25.92 20.62
C GLY A 445 -31.55 25.62 19.63
N ILE A 446 -30.60 26.54 19.53
CA ILE A 446 -29.51 26.50 18.54
C ILE A 446 -28.13 26.56 19.19
N ALA A 447 -28.05 26.83 20.49
CA ALA A 447 -26.77 26.95 21.17
C ALA A 447 -26.26 25.57 21.60
N VAL A 448 -24.96 25.31 21.46
CA VAL A 448 -24.34 24.09 22.05
C VAL A 448 -24.57 24.00 23.56
N ALA A 449 -24.80 25.13 24.23
CA ALA A 449 -25.25 25.18 25.63
C ALA A 449 -26.61 24.49 25.86
N ASP A 450 -27.52 24.51 24.89
CA ASP A 450 -28.84 23.85 24.98
C ASP A 450 -28.69 22.33 25.03
N LEU A 451 -27.70 21.77 24.32
CA LEU A 451 -27.31 20.36 24.42
C LEU A 451 -26.59 20.08 25.74
N THR A 452 -25.53 20.84 26.04
CA THR A 452 -24.61 20.53 27.15
C THR A 452 -25.19 20.79 28.54
N SER A 453 -26.24 21.61 28.66
CA SER A 453 -26.99 21.82 29.90
C SER A 453 -28.20 20.89 30.07
N ASN A 454 -28.55 20.12 29.03
CA ASN A 454 -29.66 19.19 29.10
C ASN A 454 -29.36 18.03 30.06
N ALA A 455 -30.33 17.67 30.91
CA ALA A 455 -30.16 16.60 31.88
C ALA A 455 -29.85 15.21 31.26
N ALA A 456 -30.18 15.01 29.97
CA ALA A 456 -29.85 13.79 29.25
C ALA A 456 -28.40 13.75 28.74
N TYR A 457 -27.69 14.89 28.67
CA TYR A 457 -26.30 14.96 28.21
C TYR A 457 -25.33 14.91 29.41
N PRO A 458 -24.19 14.19 29.31
CA PRO A 458 -23.70 13.41 28.17
C PRO A 458 -24.19 11.94 28.15
N GLY A 459 -25.11 11.55 29.04
CA GLY A 459 -25.49 10.17 29.27
C GLY A 459 -26.54 9.61 28.30
N ALA A 460 -27.82 9.85 28.61
CA ALA A 460 -29.00 9.22 28.01
C ALA A 460 -29.26 9.63 26.54
N ALA A 461 -28.32 9.28 25.65
CA ALA A 461 -28.42 9.49 24.21
C ALA A 461 -29.61 8.73 23.60
N SER A 462 -30.29 9.36 22.65
CA SER A 462 -31.37 8.74 21.86
C SER A 462 -30.85 7.69 20.90
N GLY A 463 -29.58 7.79 20.48
CA GLY A 463 -28.92 6.75 19.70
C GLY A 463 -27.42 6.96 19.56
N ARG A 464 -26.74 5.92 19.06
CA ARG A 464 -25.29 5.86 18.91
C ARG A 464 -24.90 5.07 17.65
N ASP A 465 -23.85 5.50 16.96
CA ASP A 465 -23.19 4.74 15.91
C ASP A 465 -21.68 5.05 15.82
N VAL A 466 -20.97 4.40 14.89
CA VAL A 466 -19.58 4.72 14.54
C VAL A 466 -19.52 5.17 13.09
N ARG A 467 -18.85 6.29 12.84
CA ARG A 467 -18.68 6.89 11.51
C ARG A 467 -17.28 6.63 10.96
N THR A 468 -17.21 6.29 9.69
CA THR A 468 -15.95 6.05 8.96
C THR A 468 -15.28 7.34 8.47
N LEU A 469 -15.95 8.48 8.64
CA LEU A 469 -15.45 9.84 8.44
C LEU A 469 -15.79 10.65 9.70
N PHE A 470 -15.03 11.71 9.99
CA PHE A 470 -15.42 12.71 10.98
C PHE A 470 -16.55 13.59 10.45
N GLU A 471 -17.69 12.96 10.20
CA GLU A 471 -18.86 13.54 9.57
C GLU A 471 -20.16 12.85 10.01
N ALA A 472 -21.14 13.66 10.42
CA ALA A 472 -22.51 13.25 10.67
C ALA A 472 -23.30 13.16 9.35
N PRO A 473 -24.35 12.32 9.28
CA PRO A 473 -25.36 12.39 8.23
C PRO A 473 -25.96 13.80 8.12
N THR A 474 -26.56 14.09 6.97
CA THR A 474 -27.21 15.37 6.69
C THR A 474 -28.72 15.21 6.62
N ASP A 475 -29.44 16.25 7.04
CA ASP A 475 -30.90 16.39 6.96
C ASP A 475 -31.66 15.18 7.55
N ILE A 476 -31.26 14.77 8.76
CA ILE A 476 -31.84 13.65 9.50
C ILE A 476 -32.84 14.05 10.59
N SER A 477 -32.81 15.30 11.11
CA SER A 477 -33.75 15.75 12.15
C SER A 477 -33.67 17.24 12.47
N ASP A 478 -34.74 17.75 13.07
CA ASP A 478 -34.75 19.04 13.76
C ASP A 478 -34.72 18.84 15.29
N ASN A 479 -34.36 19.88 16.04
CA ASN A 479 -34.41 19.93 17.50
C ASN A 479 -33.66 18.77 18.17
N TYR A 480 -32.38 18.61 17.80
CA TYR A 480 -31.52 17.59 18.38
C TYR A 480 -30.11 18.12 18.63
N GLY A 481 -29.27 17.31 19.24
CA GLY A 481 -27.83 17.60 19.34
C GLY A 481 -27.00 16.37 19.04
N THR A 482 -25.80 16.59 18.51
CA THR A 482 -24.83 15.53 18.17
C THR A 482 -23.54 15.74 18.96
N CYS A 483 -22.97 14.65 19.45
CA CYS A 483 -21.59 14.59 19.90
C CYS A 483 -20.84 13.53 19.10
N MET A 484 -19.74 13.93 18.45
CA MET A 484 -18.82 13.03 17.77
C MET A 484 -17.47 13.02 18.50
N SER A 485 -17.07 11.87 19.05
CA SER A 485 -15.86 11.78 19.91
C SER A 485 -14.98 10.56 19.67
N GLY A 486 -13.69 10.77 19.89
CA GLY A 486 -12.67 9.75 19.72
C GLY A 486 -11.27 10.31 19.92
N TYR A 487 -10.31 9.62 19.33
CA TYR A 487 -8.92 10.02 19.36
C TYR A 487 -8.41 10.19 17.94
N VAL A 488 -7.80 11.35 17.65
CA VAL A 488 -7.07 11.58 16.41
C VAL A 488 -5.58 11.29 16.63
N THR A 489 -4.98 10.52 15.74
CA THR A 489 -3.53 10.20 15.81
C THR A 489 -2.80 11.00 14.74
N ALA A 490 -1.89 11.88 15.17
CA ALA A 490 -1.07 12.68 14.26
C ALA A 490 -0.11 11.75 13.50
N PRO A 491 -0.16 11.68 12.17
CA PRO A 491 0.70 10.80 11.40
C PRO A 491 2.17 11.23 11.34
N VAL A 492 2.40 12.53 11.33
CA VAL A 492 3.71 13.15 11.22
C VAL A 492 3.84 14.23 12.30
N ALA A 493 5.06 14.58 12.65
CA ALA A 493 5.29 15.68 13.56
C ALA A 493 5.12 17.03 12.84
N GLY A 494 4.56 18.03 13.51
CA GLY A 494 4.51 19.40 13.01
C GLY A 494 3.23 20.14 13.37
N ALA A 495 3.02 21.29 12.72
CA ALA A 495 1.87 22.15 12.94
C ALA A 495 0.64 21.71 12.14
N TYR A 496 -0.44 21.39 12.85
CA TYR A 496 -1.75 21.06 12.29
C TYR A 496 -2.74 22.21 12.45
N VAL A 497 -3.67 22.35 11.51
CA VAL A 497 -4.80 23.28 11.61
C VAL A 497 -6.09 22.50 11.41
N PHE A 498 -7.04 22.63 12.33
CA PHE A 498 -8.32 21.93 12.27
C PHE A 498 -9.42 22.89 11.82
N THR A 499 -10.38 22.38 11.04
CA THR A 499 -11.52 23.17 10.58
C THR A 499 -12.82 22.41 10.80
N ILE A 500 -13.89 23.09 11.25
CA ILE A 500 -15.22 22.50 11.50
C ILE A 500 -16.27 23.13 10.60
N ALA A 501 -17.20 22.33 10.08
CA ALA A 501 -18.44 22.77 9.44
C ALA A 501 -19.62 22.12 10.14
N GLY A 502 -20.73 22.81 10.26
CA GLY A 502 -21.93 22.32 10.93
C GLY A 502 -23.12 23.27 10.85
N ASP A 503 -24.29 22.73 11.17
CA ASP A 503 -25.59 23.42 11.19
C ASP A 503 -26.35 22.95 12.45
N ASP A 504 -26.93 23.81 13.28
CA ASP A 504 -26.57 25.21 13.58
C ASP A 504 -25.22 25.27 14.35
N ASN A 505 -25.21 25.77 15.60
CA ASN A 505 -23.96 26.08 16.28
C ASN A 505 -23.17 24.82 16.60
N CYS A 506 -21.87 24.90 16.36
CA CYS A 506 -20.94 23.79 16.57
C CYS A 506 -19.69 24.21 17.33
N GLU A 507 -19.09 23.27 18.06
CA GLU A 507 -17.82 23.46 18.75
C GLU A 507 -16.88 22.28 18.50
N LEU A 508 -15.60 22.57 18.27
CA LEU A 508 -14.54 21.57 18.16
C LEU A 508 -13.59 21.68 19.35
N TRP A 509 -13.33 20.56 20.01
CA TRP A 509 -12.50 20.44 21.20
C TRP A 509 -11.38 19.43 20.99
N ILE A 510 -10.18 19.71 21.54
CA ILE A 510 -9.04 18.79 21.50
C ILE A 510 -8.31 18.74 22.85
N ALA A 511 -7.81 17.56 23.25
CA ALA A 511 -6.83 17.40 24.33
C ALA A 511 -5.58 16.72 23.79
N THR A 512 -4.47 17.45 23.72
CA THR A 512 -3.23 16.98 23.07
C THR A 512 -2.48 15.94 23.88
N ASP A 513 -2.72 15.85 25.18
CA ASP A 513 -2.15 14.83 26.07
C ASP A 513 -2.93 13.49 26.02
N GLY A 514 -4.01 13.43 25.24
CA GLY A 514 -4.87 12.26 25.14
C GLY A 514 -5.84 12.10 26.31
N ASN A 515 -5.83 12.97 27.32
CA ASN A 515 -6.77 12.92 28.44
C ASN A 515 -7.99 13.79 28.12
N ALA A 516 -9.15 13.17 27.89
CA ALA A 516 -10.39 13.88 27.54
C ALA A 516 -10.80 14.97 28.55
N ALA A 517 -10.40 14.84 29.82
CA ALA A 517 -10.66 15.84 30.85
C ALA A 517 -9.94 17.17 30.61
N ASN A 518 -8.84 17.16 29.84
CA ASN A 518 -8.00 18.33 29.57
C ASN A 518 -8.32 19.00 28.22
N LYS A 519 -9.48 18.69 27.63
CA LYS A 519 -9.89 19.24 26.33
C LYS A 519 -10.07 20.75 26.39
N ARG A 520 -9.68 21.43 25.30
CA ARG A 520 -9.91 22.86 25.08
C ARG A 520 -10.59 23.10 23.73
N ARG A 521 -11.43 24.12 23.64
CA ARG A 521 -12.10 24.50 22.40
C ARG A 521 -11.08 25.13 21.44
N ILE A 522 -11.13 24.73 20.19
CA ILE A 522 -10.16 25.17 19.16
C ILE A 522 -10.82 25.79 17.93
N ALA A 523 -12.09 25.52 17.68
CA ALA A 523 -12.85 26.12 16.57
C ALA A 523 -14.36 26.06 16.87
N THR A 524 -15.14 26.92 16.23
CA THR A 524 -16.60 27.00 16.38
C THR A 524 -17.30 27.36 15.08
N VAL A 525 -18.55 26.92 14.93
CA VAL A 525 -19.51 27.51 14.00
C VAL A 525 -20.52 28.30 14.84
N PRO A 526 -20.59 29.64 14.72
CA PRO A 526 -21.47 30.48 15.55
C PRO A 526 -22.91 30.61 15.02
N GLY A 527 -23.23 29.90 13.94
CA GLY A 527 -24.52 29.82 13.27
C GLY A 527 -24.51 28.55 12.43
N TRP A 528 -24.94 28.61 11.18
CA TRP A 528 -24.95 27.45 10.29
C TRP A 528 -24.00 27.59 9.09
N THR A 529 -23.55 26.45 8.57
CA THR A 529 -22.81 26.29 7.31
C THR A 529 -23.43 25.15 6.52
N GLY A 530 -23.30 25.15 5.19
CA GLY A 530 -23.66 23.96 4.42
C GLY A 530 -22.72 22.77 4.69
N PRO A 531 -23.07 21.55 4.25
CA PRO A 531 -22.22 20.38 4.40
C PRO A 531 -20.82 20.62 3.81
N ARG A 532 -19.79 20.47 4.66
CA ARG A 532 -18.37 20.69 4.32
C ARG A 532 -18.06 22.10 3.79
N GLU A 533 -18.84 23.12 4.16
CA GLU A 533 -18.52 24.50 3.85
C GLU A 533 -17.50 25.05 4.88
N TRP A 534 -16.21 25.00 4.54
CA TRP A 534 -15.10 25.21 5.48
C TRP A 534 -14.71 26.67 5.74
N SER A 535 -15.30 27.63 5.02
CA SER A 535 -14.78 29.01 4.93
C SER A 535 -15.84 30.10 5.10
N LYS A 536 -17.00 29.80 5.69
CA LYS A 536 -18.08 30.77 5.93
C LYS A 536 -17.80 31.67 7.13
N PHE A 537 -17.24 31.11 8.20
CA PHE A 537 -16.82 31.85 9.39
C PHE A 537 -15.32 31.67 9.64
N VAL A 538 -14.66 32.72 10.12
CA VAL A 538 -13.23 32.66 10.47
C VAL A 538 -12.99 31.74 11.67
N GLU A 539 -13.97 31.66 12.57
CA GLU A 539 -13.98 30.84 13.76
C GLU A 539 -14.02 29.33 13.46
N GLN A 540 -14.35 28.93 12.22
CA GLN A 540 -14.32 27.53 11.81
C GLN A 540 -12.93 26.93 11.88
N THR A 541 -11.88 27.75 11.83
CA THR A 541 -10.48 27.30 11.70
C THR A 541 -9.69 27.58 12.96
N SER A 542 -8.99 26.55 13.47
CA SER A 542 -8.16 26.67 14.65
C SER A 542 -6.85 27.43 14.39
N ALA A 543 -6.23 27.93 15.47
CA ALA A 543 -4.79 28.20 15.44
C ALA A 543 -3.98 26.92 15.17
N SER A 544 -2.71 27.07 14.77
CA SER A 544 -1.82 25.92 14.57
C SER A 544 -1.53 25.19 15.88
N ILE A 545 -1.62 23.86 15.86
CA ILE A 545 -1.36 22.97 16.99
C ILE A 545 -0.19 22.06 16.62
N VAL A 546 0.92 22.16 17.36
CA VAL A 546 2.11 21.32 17.12
C VAL A 546 1.90 19.96 17.77
N LEU A 547 1.97 18.90 16.97
CA LEU A 547 1.82 17.52 17.40
C LEU A 547 3.08 16.74 17.05
N ALA A 548 3.43 15.73 17.86
CA ALA A 548 4.46 14.75 17.54
C ALA A 548 3.87 13.63 16.65
N ALA A 549 4.72 12.99 15.85
CA ALA A 549 4.32 11.82 15.08
C ALA A 549 3.84 10.69 16.02
N GLY A 550 2.71 10.07 15.70
CA GLY A 550 2.04 9.07 16.53
C GLY A 550 1.32 9.63 17.76
N GLN A 551 1.33 10.95 17.99
CA GLN A 551 0.67 11.54 19.15
C GLN A 551 -0.85 11.36 19.05
N ARG A 552 -1.41 10.63 20.01
CA ARG A 552 -2.85 10.38 20.13
C ARG A 552 -3.50 11.48 20.96
N CYS A 553 -4.31 12.30 20.32
CA CYS A 553 -5.04 13.41 20.95
C CYS A 553 -6.52 13.05 21.07
N PHE A 554 -7.16 13.37 22.20
CA PHE A 554 -8.62 13.29 22.28
C PHE A 554 -9.23 14.41 21.41
N ILE A 555 -10.28 14.11 20.65
CA ILE A 555 -10.99 15.08 19.82
C ILE A 555 -12.51 14.87 19.92
N GLU A 556 -13.25 15.97 19.96
CA GLU A 556 -14.70 15.98 20.13
C GLU A 556 -15.31 17.15 19.34
N ALA A 557 -16.35 16.86 18.56
CA ALA A 557 -17.18 17.88 17.93
C ALA A 557 -18.60 17.81 18.48
N LEU A 558 -19.15 18.96 18.85
CA LEU A 558 -20.52 19.14 19.31
C LEU A 558 -21.30 19.94 18.28
N GLN A 559 -22.55 19.56 18.03
CA GLN A 559 -23.51 20.26 17.17
C GLN A 559 -24.82 20.38 17.92
N LYS A 560 -25.46 21.55 17.83
CA LYS A 560 -26.85 21.73 18.22
C LYS A 560 -27.66 22.15 17.01
N GLU A 561 -28.70 21.39 16.70
CA GLU A 561 -29.59 21.65 15.58
C GLU A 561 -30.96 22.14 16.05
N GLY A 562 -31.37 23.33 15.59
CA GLY A 562 -32.69 23.90 15.88
C GLY A 562 -33.74 23.42 14.88
N GLY A 563 -33.64 23.90 13.64
CA GLY A 563 -34.38 23.35 12.52
C GLY A 563 -33.95 23.96 11.19
N GLY A 564 -34.11 23.20 10.11
CA GLY A 564 -33.59 23.59 8.80
C GLY A 564 -32.90 22.42 8.11
N GLY A 565 -31.66 22.65 7.64
CA GLY A 565 -30.78 21.54 7.30
C GLY A 565 -30.01 21.09 8.53
N ASP A 566 -29.32 19.96 8.47
CA ASP A 566 -28.39 19.57 9.53
C ASP A 566 -27.10 18.97 8.96
N ASN A 567 -25.95 19.31 9.56
CA ASN A 567 -24.67 18.66 9.27
C ASN A 567 -23.64 18.89 10.39
N LEU A 568 -22.60 18.06 10.38
CA LEU A 568 -21.40 18.25 11.18
C LEU A 568 -20.23 17.54 10.49
N ALA A 569 -19.12 18.24 10.25
CA ALA A 569 -17.91 17.64 9.68
C ALA A 569 -16.65 18.34 10.21
N VAL A 570 -15.55 17.59 10.33
CA VAL A 570 -14.26 18.11 10.76
C VAL A 570 -13.18 17.76 9.73
N ALA A 571 -12.37 18.75 9.37
CA ALA A 571 -11.21 18.66 8.51
C ALA A 571 -9.92 18.98 9.30
N TRP A 572 -8.78 18.61 8.73
CA TRP A 572 -7.48 19.11 9.17
C TRP A 572 -6.53 19.36 8.01
N ARG A 573 -5.59 20.27 8.23
CA ARG A 573 -4.45 20.56 7.37
C ARG A 573 -3.17 20.15 8.07
N PHE A 574 -2.33 19.44 7.34
CA PHE A 574 -1.05 18.89 7.77
C PHE A 574 0.05 19.96 7.79
N PRO A 575 1.22 19.66 8.40
CA PRO A 575 2.38 20.55 8.38
C PRO A 575 2.89 20.86 6.97
N ASN A 576 2.71 19.95 6.02
CA ASN A 576 3.10 20.11 4.62
C ASN A 576 2.01 20.80 3.76
N GLY A 577 0.89 21.20 4.35
CA GLY A 577 -0.22 21.86 3.65
C GLY A 577 -1.28 20.92 3.06
N ALA A 578 -1.08 19.59 3.08
CA ALA A 578 -2.11 18.63 2.66
C ALA A 578 -3.37 18.73 3.55
N VAL A 579 -4.55 18.48 2.99
CA VAL A 579 -5.84 18.59 3.70
C VAL A 579 -6.61 17.28 3.59
N GLU A 580 -7.15 16.81 4.71
CA GLU A 580 -8.20 15.79 4.71
C GLU A 580 -9.49 16.40 5.26
N ALA A 581 -10.55 16.40 4.44
CA ALA A 581 -11.79 17.11 4.70
C ALA A 581 -12.99 16.29 4.18
N PRO A 582 -13.61 15.42 5.01
CA PRO A 582 -13.40 15.24 6.45
C PRO A 582 -12.20 14.36 6.82
N ILE A 583 -11.78 14.41 8.09
CA ILE A 583 -10.75 13.50 8.63
C ILE A 583 -11.26 12.04 8.49
N PRO A 584 -10.50 11.13 7.86
CA PRO A 584 -10.93 9.77 7.61
C PRO A 584 -10.81 8.89 8.85
N GLY A 585 -11.67 7.88 8.97
CA GLY A 585 -11.78 7.01 10.15
C GLY A 585 -10.52 6.24 10.49
N HIS A 586 -9.62 5.99 9.52
CA HIS A 586 -8.32 5.38 9.79
C HIS A 586 -7.37 6.30 10.58
N ARG A 587 -7.76 7.55 10.86
CA ARG A 587 -7.08 8.48 11.79
C ARG A 587 -7.73 8.56 13.16
N LEU A 588 -8.87 7.90 13.32
CA LEU A 588 -9.79 8.12 14.42
C LEU A 588 -10.06 6.80 15.14
N THR A 589 -9.84 6.76 16.45
CA THR A 589 -10.29 5.65 17.29
C THR A 589 -11.55 6.09 18.05
N PRO A 590 -12.69 5.36 17.96
CA PRO A 590 -13.91 5.76 18.65
C PRO A 590 -13.73 5.85 20.17
N PHE A 591 -14.35 6.84 20.80
CA PHE A 591 -14.46 6.93 22.26
C PHE A 591 -15.94 7.06 22.61
N VAL A 592 -16.48 6.02 23.24
CA VAL A 592 -17.83 6.01 23.78
C VAL A 592 -17.74 6.34 25.26
N ARG A 593 -18.50 7.34 25.71
CA ARG A 593 -18.60 7.69 27.12
C ARG A 593 -19.42 6.60 27.84
N ASN A 594 -18.93 6.12 28.97
CA ASN A 594 -19.67 5.19 29.83
C ASN A 594 -20.81 5.89 30.54
#